data_AF-A0A1V4YPA7-F1
#
_entry.id   AF-A0A1V4YPA7-F1
#
_cell.length_a   1.000
_cell.length_b   1.000
_cell.length_c   1.000
_cell.angle_alpha   90.00
_cell.angle_beta   90.00
_cell.angle_gamma   90.00
#
_symmetry.space_group_name_H-M   'P 1'
#
loop_
_entity.id
_entity.type
_entity.pdbx_description
1 polymer ?
#
loop_
_entity_poly.entity_id
_entity_poly.type
_entity_poly.pdbx_seq_one_letter_code
_entity_poly.pdbx_strand_id
1 'polypeptide(L)' 'MRIGVCGIACEKCPQMTKGQCPNGETGCIPRKNEFCKIASCAFEKGTRLCFECDEFPCELTRSGPISYGYCEYISGKGF' A
#
# COMPACT_ATOMS: atom_id res chain seq x y z
N MET A 1 -7.16 -5.98 12.80
CA MET A 1 -6.88 -5.07 11.68
C MET A 1 -5.60 -5.52 11.02
N ARG A 2 -5.67 -5.93 9.75
CA ARG A 2 -4.52 -6.39 8.97
C ARG A 2 -3.97 -5.20 8.21
N ILE A 3 -2.71 -4.82 8.41
CA ILE A 3 -2.09 -3.69 7.71
C ILE A 3 -1.18 -4.25 6.63
N GLY A 4 -1.42 -3.86 5.37
CA GLY A 4 -0.55 -4.24 4.26
C GLY A 4 0.68 -3.35 4.18
N VAL A 5 1.67 -3.78 3.41
CA VAL A 5 2.92 -3.02 3.12
C VAL A 5 2.68 -1.56 2.70
N CYS A 6 1.56 -1.27 2.03
CA CYS A 6 1.16 0.07 1.63
C CYS A 6 0.66 0.96 2.79
N GLY A 7 0.65 0.47 4.03
CA GLY A 7 0.10 1.18 5.19
C GLY A 7 -1.43 1.23 5.23
N ILE A 8 -2.12 0.68 4.22
CA ILE A 8 -3.57 0.59 4.16
C ILE A 8 -4.03 -0.65 4.94
N ALA A 9 -5.09 -0.50 5.74
CA ALA A 9 -5.80 -1.64 6.30
C ALA A 9 -6.30 -2.54 5.16
N CYS A 10 -5.86 -3.78 5.11
CA CYS A 10 -6.25 -4.76 4.10
C CYS A 10 -7.77 -4.87 3.96
N GLU A 11 -8.52 -4.66 5.04
CA GLU A 11 -9.99 -4.62 5.07
C GLU A 11 -10.60 -3.47 4.23
N LYS A 12 -9.81 -2.47 3.84
CA LYS A 12 -10.20 -1.36 2.95
C LYS A 12 -9.56 -1.45 1.56
N CYS A 13 -8.68 -2.42 1.32
CA CYS A 13 -8.05 -2.62 0.02
C CYS A 13 -9.07 -3.16 -1.00
N PRO A 14 -9.29 -2.50 -2.16
CA PRO A 14 -10.27 -2.93 -3.15
C PRO A 14 -10.09 -4.36 -3.69
N GLN A 15 -8.85 -4.85 -3.76
CA GLN A 15 -8.58 -6.23 -4.20
C GLN A 15 -8.94 -7.26 -3.13
N MET A 16 -8.69 -6.94 -1.85
CA MET A 16 -9.09 -7.80 -0.73
C MET A 16 -10.60 -7.82 -0.55
N THR A 17 -11.26 -6.67 -0.60
CA THR A 17 -12.72 -6.58 -0.42
C THR A 17 -13.50 -7.24 -1.55
N LYS A 18 -12.90 -7.37 -2.73
CA LYS A 18 -13.47 -8.11 -3.88
C LYS A 18 -13.09 -9.60 -3.90
N GLY A 19 -12.29 -10.08 -2.93
CA GLY A 19 -11.82 -11.47 -2.90
C GLY A 19 -10.79 -11.83 -3.99
N GLN A 20 -10.16 -10.82 -4.60
CA GLN A 20 -9.22 -10.95 -5.72
C GLN A 20 -7.77 -10.76 -5.28
N CYS A 21 -7.50 -10.68 -3.98
CA CYS A 21 -6.13 -10.50 -3.49
C CYS A 21 -5.29 -11.76 -3.80
N PRO A 22 -4.16 -11.62 -4.51
CA PRO A 22 -3.29 -12.77 -4.81
C PRO A 22 -2.64 -13.35 -3.54
N ASN A 23 -2.64 -12.60 -2.44
CA ASN A 23 -2.11 -13.02 -1.14
C ASN A 23 -3.19 -13.57 -0.19
N GLY A 24 -4.42 -13.73 -0.69
CA GLY A 24 -5.57 -14.14 0.12
C GLY A 24 -5.69 -13.33 1.40
N GLU A 25 -5.97 -14.01 2.50
CA GLU A 25 -6.22 -13.39 3.80
C GLU A 25 -4.98 -12.77 4.47
N THR A 26 -3.79 -13.07 3.97
CA THR A 26 -2.52 -12.62 4.56
C THR A 26 -2.27 -11.12 4.32
N GLY A 27 -2.81 -10.58 3.23
CA GLY A 27 -2.51 -9.21 2.81
C GLY A 27 -1.16 -9.06 2.11
N CYS A 28 -0.85 -7.83 1.68
CA CYS A 28 0.38 -7.59 0.93
C CYS A 28 1.60 -7.59 1.86
N ILE A 29 2.56 -8.47 1.58
CA ILE A 29 3.87 -8.53 2.23
C ILE A 29 4.91 -8.17 1.17
N PRO A 30 6.02 -7.47 1.51
CA PRO A 30 7.14 -7.31 0.60
C PRO A 30 7.52 -8.63 -0.07
N ARG A 31 7.77 -8.60 -1.38
CA ARG A 31 8.12 -9.77 -2.22
C ARG A 31 7.07 -10.87 -2.40
N LYS A 32 5.91 -10.81 -1.71
CA LYS A 32 4.80 -11.76 -1.92
C LYS A 32 3.69 -11.20 -2.82
N ASN A 33 3.82 -9.95 -3.27
CA ASN A 33 2.89 -9.36 -4.22
C ASN A 33 3.63 -8.73 -5.41
N GLU A 34 4.01 -9.55 -6.38
CA GLU A 34 4.75 -9.12 -7.58
C GLU A 34 3.96 -8.12 -8.45
N PHE A 35 2.63 -8.10 -8.32
CA PHE A 35 1.76 -7.18 -9.05
C PHE A 35 1.66 -5.80 -8.41
N CYS A 36 2.09 -5.65 -7.16
CA CYS A 36 2.01 -4.40 -6.44
C CYS A 36 3.35 -3.68 -6.43
N LYS A 37 3.44 -2.57 -7.17
CA LYS A 37 4.65 -1.72 -7.19
C LYS A 37 5.08 -1.27 -5.79
N ILE A 38 4.13 -1.04 -4.88
CA ILE A 38 4.43 -0.68 -3.48
C ILE A 38 5.09 -1.84 -2.73
N ALA A 39 4.64 -3.09 -2.96
CA ALA A 39 5.25 -4.25 -2.34
C ALA A 39 6.67 -4.52 -2.85
N SER A 40 6.92 -4.29 -4.15
CA SER A 40 8.26 -4.35 -4.73
C SER A 40 9.17 -3.24 -4.21
N CYS A 41 8.68 -2.00 -4.16
CA CYS A 41 9.43 -0.86 -3.65
C CYS A 41 9.83 -1.04 -2.18
N ALA A 42 8.89 -1.47 -1.33
CA ALA A 42 9.18 -1.72 0.07
C ALA A 42 10.20 -2.86 0.25
N PHE A 43 10.14 -3.89 -0.60
CA PHE A 43 11.15 -4.95 -0.60
C PHE A 43 12.54 -4.42 -0.99
N GLU A 44 12.65 -3.65 -2.07
CA GLU A 44 13.92 -3.06 -2.53
C GLU A 44 14.54 -2.12 -1.49
N LYS A 45 13.70 -1.37 -0.76
CA LYS A 45 14.14 -0.45 0.30
C LYS A 45 14.35 -1.12 1.67
N GLY A 46 14.01 -2.40 1.82
CA GLY A 46 14.11 -3.12 3.08
C GLY A 46 13.12 -2.66 4.17
N THR A 47 12.05 -1.94 3.80
CA THR A 47 11.02 -1.43 4.71
C THR A 47 9.83 -2.38 4.76
N ARG A 48 9.14 -2.50 5.90
CA ARG A 48 7.94 -3.34 6.02
C ARG A 48 6.65 -2.58 5.74
N LEU A 49 6.67 -1.27 5.98
CA LEU A 49 5.54 -0.37 5.78
C LEU A 49 5.99 0.90 5.04
N CYS A 50 5.12 1.48 4.21
CA CYS A 50 5.41 2.78 3.60
C CYS A 50 5.69 3.89 4.62
N PHE A 51 5.07 3.86 5.81
CA PHE A 51 5.33 4.83 6.88
C PHE A 51 6.74 4.71 7.50
N GLU A 52 7.45 3.61 7.25
CA GLU A 52 8.86 3.42 7.67
C GLU A 52 9.86 3.92 6.60
N CYS A 53 9.37 4.37 5.43
CA CYS A 53 10.21 4.88 4.35
C CYS A 53 10.46 6.38 4.54
N ASP A 54 11.72 6.81 4.52
CA ASP A 54 12.11 8.22 4.70
C ASP A 54 11.58 9.15 3.59
N GLU A 55 11.24 8.60 2.43
CA GLU A 55 10.68 9.34 1.31
C GLU A 55 9.15 9.41 1.35
N PHE A 56 8.51 8.81 2.35
CA PHE A 56 7.07 8.83 2.47
C PHE A 56 6.54 10.20 2.95
N PRO A 57 5.47 10.73 2.34
CA PRO A 57 4.73 10.23 1.18
C PRO A 57 5.49 10.47 -0.14
N CYS A 58 5.73 9.41 -0.92
CA CYS A 58 6.49 9.47 -2.16
C CYS A 58 5.59 9.46 -3.40
N GLU A 59 6.16 9.74 -4.58
CA GLU A 59 5.44 9.73 -5.86
C GLU A 59 4.71 8.41 -6.14
N LEU A 60 5.30 7.27 -5.74
CA LEU A 60 4.66 5.96 -5.90
C LEU A 60 3.36 5.84 -5.10
N THR A 61 3.31 6.45 -3.91
CA THR A 61 2.07 6.56 -3.13
C THR A 61 1.16 7.66 -3.65
N ARG A 62 1.66 8.69 -4.33
CA ARG A 62 0.81 9.73 -4.96
C ARG A 62 0.13 9.24 -6.25
N SER A 63 0.74 8.30 -6.98
CA SER A 63 0.17 7.71 -8.20
C SER A 63 -0.63 6.44 -7.91
N GLY A 64 -1.98 6.50 -7.91
CA GLY A 64 -2.84 5.33 -7.68
C GLY A 64 -4.24 5.68 -7.17
N PRO A 65 -4.94 4.82 -6.40
CA PRO A 65 -6.27 5.10 -5.79
C PRO A 65 -6.35 6.38 -4.95
N ILE A 66 -5.18 6.96 -4.64
CA ILE A 66 -4.96 8.21 -3.93
C ILE A 66 -5.33 9.44 -4.80
N SER A 67 -5.22 9.36 -6.13
CA SER A 67 -5.73 10.40 -7.04
C SER A 67 -7.26 10.41 -7.16
N TYR A 68 -7.92 9.33 -6.71
CA TYR A 68 -9.38 9.20 -6.65
C TYR A 68 -9.98 9.52 -5.26
N GLY A 69 -9.17 10.02 -4.31
CA GLY A 69 -9.67 10.50 -3.01
C GLY A 69 -9.91 9.42 -1.95
N TYR A 70 -9.55 8.16 -2.21
CA TYR A 70 -9.76 7.08 -1.22
C TYR A 70 -8.82 7.12 -0.01
N CYS A 71 -7.75 7.92 -0.05
CA CYS A 71 -6.75 8.06 1.02
C CYS A 71 -6.17 9.49 1.05
N GLU A 72 -6.99 10.46 1.44
CA GLU A 72 -6.63 11.89 1.53
C GLU A 72 -5.45 12.19 2.48
N TYR A 73 -5.25 11.35 3.49
CA TYR A 73 -4.11 11.45 4.42
C TYR A 73 -2.76 11.14 3.76
N ILE A 74 -2.76 10.32 2.71
CA ILE A 74 -1.54 9.86 2.00
C ILE A 74 -1.23 10.77 0.80
N SER A 75 -2.21 11.48 0.26
CA SER A 75 -2.04 12.40 -0.89
C SER A 75 -1.34 13.72 -0.53
N GLY A 76 -1.14 13.99 0.77
CA GLY A 76 -0.62 15.28 1.25
C GLY A 76 -1.59 16.45 1.06
N LYS A 77 -2.87 16.20 0.72
CA LYS A 77 -3.90 17.23 0.54
C LYS A 77 -4.67 17.58 1.82
N GLY A 78 -4.33 16.94 2.95
CA GLY A 78 -4.95 17.15 4.26
C GLY A 78 -4.16 18.05 5.22
N PHE A 79 -3.14 18.76 4.73
CA PHE A 79 -2.38 19.80 5.44
C PHE A 79 -2.37 21.09 4.62
#